data_AF-X1KDL5-F1
#
_entry.id   AF-X1KDL5-F1
#
_cell.length_a   1.000
_cell.length_b   1.000
_cell.length_c   1.000
_cell.angle_alpha   90.00
_cell.angle_beta   90.00
_cell.angle_gamma   90.00
#
_symmetry.space_group_name_H-M   'P 1'
#
loop_
_entity.id
_entity.type
_entity.pdbx_description
1 polymer ?
#
loop_
_entity_poly.entity_id
_entity_poly.type
_entity_poly.pdbx_seq_one_letter_code
_entity_poly.pdbx_strand_id
1 'polypeptide(L)'
;MGLLSRILRRVLIGIILAITLFPIYWMVITSVKPRVDFFKLPPDWIPKTLTSDHYYAVLASGMGGQLNFLNYFKNSVIVCGIVVILTLILAIPAGYAFSRFRFGGRRTLLNLV
;
A
#
# COMPACT_ATOMS: atom_id res chain seq x y z
N MET A 1 -22.15 -27.94 6.18
CA MET A 1 -20.78 -27.34 6.23
C MET A 1 -20.13 -27.69 7.56
N GLY A 2 -19.33 -28.75 7.61
CA GLY A 2 -18.78 -29.30 8.85
C GLY A 2 -17.85 -28.36 9.63
N LEU A 3 -17.75 -28.56 10.94
CA LEU A 3 -16.87 -27.79 11.84
C LEU A 3 -15.40 -27.82 11.37
N LEU A 4 -14.95 -28.97 10.86
CA LEU A 4 -13.62 -29.19 10.31
C LEU A 4 -13.28 -28.24 9.16
N SER A 5 -14.19 -28.04 8.21
CA SER A 5 -13.95 -27.14 7.07
C SER A 5 -13.93 -25.67 7.47
N ARG A 6 -14.59 -25.30 8.58
CA ARG A 6 -14.51 -23.95 9.16
C ARG A 6 -13.17 -23.71 9.83
N ILE A 7 -12.64 -24.69 10.57
CA ILE A 7 -11.34 -24.61 11.23
C ILE A 7 -10.23 -24.54 10.19
N LEU A 8 -10.24 -25.45 9.21
CA LEU A 8 -9.25 -25.49 8.13
C LEU A 8 -9.20 -24.16 7.37
N ARG A 9 -10.36 -23.57 7.05
CA ARG A 9 -10.44 -22.26 6.39
C ARG A 9 -9.82 -21.14 7.23
N ARG A 10 -10.08 -21.12 8.55
CA ARG A 10 -9.50 -20.10 9.44
C ARG A 10 -7.98 -20.22 9.55
N VAL A 11 -7.47 -21.44 9.65
CA VAL A 11 -6.02 -21.71 9.67
C VAL A 11 -5.38 -21.27 8.36
N LEU A 12 -5.97 -21.61 7.21
CA LEU A 12 -5.51 -21.16 5.89
C LEU A 12 -5.47 -19.63 5.77
N ILE A 13 -6.54 -18.94 6.19
CA ILE A 13 -6.57 -17.48 6.21
C ILE A 13 -5.47 -16.92 7.13
N GLY A 14 -5.26 -17.51 8.30
CA GLY A 14 -4.21 -17.12 9.23
C GLY A 14 -2.80 -17.25 8.64
N ILE A 15 -2.53 -18.35 7.93
CA ILE A 15 -1.25 -18.57 7.24
C ILE A 15 -1.05 -17.54 6.12
N ILE A 16 -2.07 -17.32 5.28
CA ILE A 16 -1.99 -16.33 4.20
C ILE A 16 -1.72 -14.94 4.78
N LEU A 17 -2.44 -14.56 5.83
CA LEU A 17 -2.23 -13.28 6.52
C LEU A 17 -0.79 -13.15 7.04
N ALA A 18 -0.27 -14.19 7.70
CA ALA A 18 1.10 -14.18 8.21
C ALA A 18 2.13 -13.96 7.08
N ILE A 19 1.96 -14.65 5.94
CA ILE A 19 2.85 -14.52 4.78
C ILE A 19 2.75 -13.11 4.18
N THR A 20 1.54 -12.56 4.06
CA THR A 20 1.35 -11.22 3.48
C THR A 20 1.82 -10.10 4.40
N LEU A 21 1.73 -10.28 5.72
CA LEU A 21 2.17 -9.29 6.71
C LEU A 21 3.66 -9.38 7.01
N PHE A 22 4.30 -10.54 6.76
CA PHE A 22 5.72 -10.72 6.97
C PHE A 22 6.61 -9.64 6.31
N PRO A 23 6.47 -9.30 5.01
CA PRO A 23 7.29 -8.25 4.40
C PRO A 23 7.03 -6.87 5.03
N ILE A 24 5.80 -6.59 5.45
CA ILE A 24 5.44 -5.33 6.13
C ILE A 24 6.12 -5.27 7.51
N TYR A 25 6.05 -6.35 8.27
CA TYR A 25 6.76 -6.50 9.55
C TYR A 25 8.26 -6.26 9.38
N TRP A 26 8.86 -6.88 8.36
CA TRP A 26 10.29 -6.70 8.07
C TRP A 26 10.63 -5.25 7.71
N MET A 27 9.80 -4.59 6.89
CA MET A 27 9.97 -3.18 6.53
C MET A 27 9.93 -2.26 7.76
N VAL A 28 9.01 -2.49 8.69
CA VAL A 28 8.88 -1.69 9.91
C VAL A 28 10.07 -1.89 10.85
N ILE A 29 10.53 -3.13 11.03
CA ILE A 29 11.68 -3.39 11.92
C ILE A 29 12.97 -2.85 11.32
N THR A 30 13.15 -2.98 10.01
CA THR A 30 14.34 -2.44 9.34
C THR A 30 14.34 -0.92 9.37
N SER A 31 13.20 -0.24 9.25
CA SER A 31 13.17 1.23 9.30
C SER A 31 13.57 1.84 10.66
N VAL A 32 13.47 1.09 11.76
CA VAL A 32 13.85 1.53 13.11
C VAL A 32 15.22 1.02 13.56
N LYS A 33 15.93 0.22 12.73
CA LYS A 33 17.25 -0.32 13.06
C LYS A 33 18.38 0.67 12.71
N PRO A 34 19.43 0.77 13.56
CA PRO A 34 20.65 1.49 13.20
C PRO A 34 21.32 0.92 11.93
N ARG A 35 21.98 1.77 11.14
CA ARG A 35 22.68 1.35 9.90
C ARG A 35 23.71 0.23 10.12
N VAL A 36 24.36 0.24 11.29
CA VAL A 36 25.36 -0.77 11.67
C VAL A 36 24.73 -2.15 11.91
N ASP A 37 23.44 -2.21 12.24
CA ASP A 37 22.71 -3.45 12.51
C ASP A 37 22.06 -4.03 11.24
N PHE A 38 22.00 -3.25 10.15
CA PHE A 38 21.47 -3.72 8.86
C PHE A 38 22.33 -4.80 8.20
N PHE A 39 23.66 -4.72 8.36
CA PHE A 39 24.61 -5.65 7.75
C PHE A 39 25.01 -6.82 8.67
N LYS A 40 24.41 -6.93 9.86
CA LYS A 40 24.70 -8.02 10.80
C LYS A 40 24.13 -9.35 10.30
N LEU A 41 24.95 -10.39 10.41
CA LEU A 41 24.62 -11.78 10.15
C LEU A 41 24.86 -12.58 11.44
N PRO A 42 23.84 -13.21 12.06
CA PRO A 42 22.44 -13.29 11.64
C PRO A 42 21.67 -11.97 11.86
N PRO A 43 20.62 -11.70 11.07
CA PRO A 43 19.81 -10.50 11.26
C PRO A 43 18.91 -10.62 12.50
N ASP A 44 18.87 -9.56 13.32
CA ASP A 44 18.03 -9.55 14.51
C ASP A 44 16.54 -9.53 14.13
N TRP A 45 15.75 -10.49 14.59
CA TRP A 45 14.30 -10.52 14.34
C TRP A 45 13.58 -9.40 15.09
N ILE A 46 14.06 -9.05 16.28
CA ILE A 46 13.58 -7.93 17.09
C ILE A 46 14.77 -7.01 17.35
N PRO A 47 14.69 -5.71 17.00
CA PRO A 47 15.81 -4.79 17.18
C PRO A 47 16.09 -4.61 18.68
N LYS A 48 17.35 -4.77 19.08
CA LYS A 48 17.80 -4.51 20.46
C LYS A 48 17.91 -3.00 20.74
N THR A 49 18.13 -2.24 19.68
CA THR A 49 18.35 -0.80 19.66
C THR A 49 17.37 -0.20 18.66
N LEU A 50 16.53 0.71 19.15
CA LEU A 50 15.58 1.47 18.32
C LEU A 50 16.19 2.85 18.03
N THR A 51 16.23 3.24 16.76
CA THR A 51 16.60 4.60 16.35
C THR A 51 15.51 5.23 15.50
N SER A 52 15.28 6.52 15.73
CA SER A 52 14.42 7.39 14.93
C SER A 52 15.21 8.25 13.94
N ASP A 53 16.54 8.13 13.90
CA ASP A 53 17.43 9.01 13.14
C ASP A 53 17.13 8.98 11.65
N HIS A 54 16.68 7.85 11.11
CA HIS A 54 16.27 7.74 9.71
C HIS A 54 15.03 8.58 9.40
N TYR A 55 14.06 8.62 10.31
CA TYR A 55 12.86 9.43 10.16
C TYR A 55 13.21 10.91 10.27
N TYR A 56 14.04 11.30 11.25
CA TYR A 56 14.54 12.66 11.35
C TYR A 56 15.35 13.05 10.12
N ALA A 57 16.22 12.17 9.60
CA ALA A 57 17.00 12.44 8.41
C ALA A 57 16.10 12.67 7.19
N VAL A 58 15.01 11.93 7.02
CA VAL A 58 14.06 12.08 5.90
C VAL A 58 13.16 13.30 6.05
N LEU A 59 12.72 13.61 7.27
CA LEU A 59 11.81 14.73 7.53
C LEU A 59 12.55 16.08 7.65
N ALA A 60 13.73 16.10 8.27
CA ALA A 60 14.54 17.30 8.45
C ALA A 60 15.39 17.67 7.22
N SER A 61 15.65 16.72 6.30
CA SER A 61 16.34 17.04 5.04
C SER A 61 15.56 18.00 4.13
N GLY A 62 14.28 18.25 4.41
CA GLY A 62 13.51 19.34 3.80
C GLY A 62 13.96 20.76 4.20
N MET A 63 14.87 20.92 5.16
CA MET A 63 15.38 22.22 5.63
C MET A 63 16.78 22.58 5.09
N GLY A 64 17.37 21.77 4.20
CA GLY A 64 18.68 22.06 3.58
C GLY A 64 19.49 20.86 3.08
N GLY A 65 18.92 19.65 3.02
CA GLY A 65 19.57 18.44 2.49
C GLY A 65 19.13 18.11 1.05
N GLN A 66 19.95 17.35 0.32
CA GLN A 66 19.77 17.02 -1.11
C GLN A 66 18.45 16.30 -1.51
N LEU A 67 17.59 15.93 -0.55
CA LEU A 67 16.37 15.15 -0.77
C LEU A 67 15.15 15.86 -0.17
N ASN A 68 14.34 16.50 -1.03
CA ASN A 68 13.08 17.15 -0.64
C ASN A 68 11.93 16.14 -0.53
N PHE A 69 12.00 15.19 0.42
CA PHE A 69 10.98 14.15 0.60
C PHE A 69 9.56 14.71 0.72
N LEU A 70 9.38 15.80 1.49
CA LEU A 70 8.08 16.45 1.67
C LEU A 70 7.47 16.95 0.34
N ASN A 71 8.30 17.44 -0.58
CA ASN A 71 7.81 17.89 -1.89
C ASN A 71 7.35 16.72 -2.75
N TYR A 72 8.10 15.60 -2.75
CA TYR A 72 7.68 14.40 -3.46
C TYR A 72 6.40 13.80 -2.90
N PHE A 73 6.27 13.78 -1.57
CA PHE A 73 5.05 13.34 -0.90
C PHE A 73 3.87 14.25 -1.28
N LYS A 74 4.03 15.57 -1.20
CA LYS A 74 3.02 16.55 -1.60
C LYS A 74 2.59 16.38 -3.05
N ASN A 75 3.55 16.24 -3.97
CA ASN A 75 3.26 16.02 -5.39
C ASN A 75 2.45 14.74 -5.60
N SER A 76 2.81 13.66 -4.92
CA SER A 76 2.09 12.37 -5.01
C SER A 76 0.66 12.49 -4.51
N VAL A 77 0.44 13.18 -3.39
CA VAL A 77 -0.91 13.43 -2.84
C VAL A 77 -1.75 14.27 -3.81
N ILE A 78 -1.18 15.33 -4.38
CA ILE A 78 -1.87 16.19 -5.35
C ILE A 78 -2.24 15.40 -6.60
N VAL A 79 -1.28 14.68 -7.19
CA VAL A 79 -1.50 13.90 -8.42
C VAL A 79 -2.54 12.82 -8.19
N CYS A 80 -2.42 12.04 -7.11
CA CYS A 80 -3.39 10.99 -6.77
C CYS A 80 -4.78 11.59 -6.55
N GLY A 81 -4.89 12.70 -5.81
CA GLY A 81 -6.16 13.38 -5.56
C GLY A 81 -6.83 13.87 -6.85
N ILE A 82 -6.07 14.51 -7.75
CA ILE A 82 -6.58 14.96 -9.05
C ILE A 82 -7.05 13.77 -9.89
N VAL A 83 -6.24 12.71 -9.96
CA VAL A 83 -6.60 11.50 -10.73
C VAL A 83 -7.89 10.89 -10.20
N VAL A 84 -8.02 10.70 -8.88
CA VAL A 84 -9.26 10.15 -8.28
C VAL A 84 -10.47 11.01 -8.62
N ILE A 85 -10.38 12.33 -8.49
CA ILE A 85 -11.49 13.24 -8.80
C ILE A 85 -11.88 13.14 -10.27
N LEU A 86 -10.92 13.22 -11.19
CA LEU A 86 -11.17 13.13 -12.63
C LEU A 86 -11.75 11.77 -13.01
N THR A 87 -11.19 10.68 -12.46
CA THR A 87 -11.70 9.33 -12.69
C THR A 87 -13.14 9.20 -12.20
N LEU A 88 -13.50 9.74 -11.03
CA LEU A 88 -14.88 9.69 -10.53
C LEU A 88 -15.84 10.51 -11.41
N ILE A 89 -15.44 11.70 -11.83
CA ILE A 89 -16.25 12.56 -12.72
C ILE A 89 -16.58 11.84 -14.03
N LEU A 90 -15.66 11.03 -14.56
CA LEU A 90 -15.87 10.30 -15.81
C LEU A 90 -16.56 8.94 -15.58
N ALA A 91 -16.12 8.18 -14.57
CA ALA A 91 -16.59 6.83 -14.31
C ALA A 91 -18.02 6.78 -13.76
N ILE A 92 -18.44 7.77 -12.96
CA ILE A 92 -19.79 7.78 -12.38
C ILE A 92 -20.87 7.92 -13.48
N PRO A 93 -20.82 8.93 -14.38
CA PRO A 93 -21.79 9.03 -15.48
C PRO A 93 -21.72 7.84 -16.44
N ALA A 94 -20.51 7.34 -16.74
CA ALA A 94 -20.34 6.16 -17.58
C ALA A 94 -21.03 4.93 -16.96
N GLY A 95 -20.74 4.64 -15.69
CA GLY A 95 -21.37 3.54 -14.94
C GLY A 95 -22.87 3.72 -14.81
N TYR A 96 -23.36 4.95 -14.58
CA TYR A 96 -24.78 5.25 -14.55
C TYR A 96 -25.43 4.97 -15.90
N ALA A 97 -24.81 5.39 -17.00
CA ALA A 97 -25.33 5.16 -18.34
C ALA A 97 -25.38 3.66 -18.69
N PHE A 98 -24.34 2.91 -18.35
CA PHE A 98 -24.35 1.45 -18.49
C PHE A 98 -25.40 0.78 -17.62
N SER A 99 -25.69 1.28 -16.42
CA SER A 99 -26.69 0.67 -15.54
C SER A 99 -28.13 0.96 -15.98
N ARG A 100 -28.44 2.21 -16.38
CA ARG A 100 -29.82 2.69 -16.53
C ARG A 100 -30.28 2.88 -17.97
N PHE A 101 -29.39 3.21 -18.91
CA PHE A 101 -29.78 3.44 -20.31
C PHE A 101 -29.57 2.20 -21.17
N ARG A 102 -30.47 2.00 -22.15
CA ARG A 102 -30.31 1.01 -23.22
C ARG A 102 -29.91 1.76 -24.48
N PHE A 103 -28.63 1.70 -24.84
CA PHE A 103 -28.06 2.34 -26.03
C PHE A 103 -27.39 1.31 -26.93
N GLY A 104 -27.33 1.60 -28.24
CA GLY A 104 -26.68 0.73 -29.23
C GLY A 104 -25.19 0.56 -28.92
N GLY A 105 -24.67 -0.67 -28.96
CA GLY A 105 -23.27 -0.98 -28.64
C GLY A 105 -22.98 -1.29 -27.15
N ARG A 106 -23.97 -1.18 -26.24
CA ARG A 106 -23.81 -1.47 -24.80
C ARG A 106 -23.23 -2.87 -24.50
N ARG A 107 -23.66 -3.92 -25.20
CA ARG A 107 -23.16 -5.30 -25.01
C ARG A 107 -21.71 -5.46 -25.49
N THR A 108 -21.37 -4.86 -26.62
CA THR A 108 -20.00 -4.90 -27.15
C THR A 108 -19.03 -4.21 -26.21
N LEU A 109 -19.40 -3.02 -25.69
CA LEU A 109 -18.57 -2.29 -24.73
C LEU A 109 -18.46 -3.01 -23.38
N LEU A 110 -19.54 -3.64 -22.89
CA LEU A 110 -19.49 -4.42 -21.65
C LEU A 110 -18.66 -5.71 -21.74
N ASN A 111 -18.61 -6.34 -22.92
CA ASN A 111 -17.80 -7.55 -23.11
C ASN A 111 -16.32 -7.26 -23.37
N LEU A 112 -15.97 -5.99 -23.62
CA LEU A 112 -14.62 -5.55 -23.93
C LEU A 112 -13.83 -5.10 -22.70
N VAL A 113 -14.53 -4.85 -21.59
CA VAL A 113 -13.99 -4.57 -20.25
C VAL A 113 -13.96 -5.87 -19.45
#